data_AF-U1Q7T4-F1
#
_entry.id   AF-U1Q7T4-F1
#
_cell.length_a   1.000
_cell.length_b   1.000
_cell.length_c   1.000
_cell.angle_alpha   90.00
_cell.angle_beta   90.00
_cell.angle_gamma   90.00
#
_symmetry.space_group_name_H-M   'P 1'
#
loop_
_entity.id
_entity.type
_entity.pdbx_description
1 polymer ?
#
loop_
_entity_poly.entity_id
_entity_poly.type
_entity_poly.pdbx_seq_one_letter_code
_entity_poly.pdbx_strand_id
1 'polypeptide(L)'
;MKSKGYTYQGRPEPPEGQAERYVNSAGRRLFDEKIASEVGYHVGIVPGWNVYQYSHDTIEKYKTDPGYRDAKNSCFNKLMDQYPVLKTYEEKSETGNALLASIGGAEQGLEDPKVKKLVSTWKQCMKPLGLSDLPDNPVLMPGPQLSQKIGLNPGADAPQSAIAASPGTVSEYERKIAVADAKCRISSGWQQAYYDADWNSADAYVKKNQKELSARLGQIKQVEATCREIVKKYS
;
A
#
# COMPACT_ATOMS: atom_id res chain seq x y z
N MET A 1 -10.26 23.88 4.09
CA MET A 1 -10.08 24.73 5.30
C MET A 1 -9.00 25.78 5.06
N LYS A 2 -9.14 26.98 5.63
CA LYS A 2 -8.11 28.03 5.65
C LYS A 2 -7.69 28.33 7.10
N SER A 3 -6.40 28.40 7.40
CA SER A 3 -5.88 28.80 8.71
C SER A 3 -4.61 29.63 8.54
N LYS A 4 -4.51 30.78 9.22
CA LYS A 4 -3.34 31.68 9.18
C LYS A 4 -2.81 31.96 7.77
N GLY A 5 -3.70 32.15 6.78
CA GLY A 5 -3.33 32.40 5.38
C GLY A 5 -3.03 31.16 4.53
N TYR A 6 -2.97 29.97 5.12
CA TYR A 6 -2.75 28.71 4.41
C TYR A 6 -4.08 28.04 4.03
N THR A 7 -4.15 27.49 2.82
CA THR A 7 -5.25 26.63 2.37
C THR A 7 -4.81 25.16 2.43
N TYR A 8 -5.63 24.33 3.06
CA TYR A 8 -5.44 22.89 3.11
C TYR A 8 -6.38 22.25 2.09
N GLN A 9 -5.79 21.65 1.06
CA GLN A 9 -6.52 20.80 0.13
C GLN A 9 -6.53 19.37 0.67
N GLY A 10 -7.68 18.71 0.57
CA GLY A 10 -7.78 17.29 0.86
C GLY A 10 -6.87 16.48 -0.05
N ARG A 11 -6.61 15.24 0.34
CA ARG A 11 -5.97 14.27 -0.55
C ARG A 11 -6.83 14.14 -1.80
N PRO A 12 -6.25 14.22 -3.01
CA PRO A 12 -7.02 14.00 -4.22
C PRO A 12 -7.57 12.57 -4.21
N GLU A 13 -8.87 12.44 -4.44
CA GLU A 13 -9.50 11.14 -4.64
C GLU A 13 -9.13 10.58 -6.01
N PRO A 14 -8.98 9.24 -6.14
CA PRO A 14 -8.82 8.63 -7.45
C PRO A 14 -10.07 8.88 -8.31
N PRO A 15 -9.93 8.91 -9.64
CA PRO A 15 -11.08 8.84 -10.54
C PRO A 15 -11.97 7.66 -10.17
N GLU A 16 -13.29 7.84 -10.32
CA GLU A 16 -14.28 6.81 -9.98
C GLU A 16 -13.94 5.48 -10.69
N GLY A 17 -13.98 4.39 -9.93
CA GLY A 17 -13.64 3.05 -10.42
C GLY A 17 -12.15 2.77 -10.64
N GLN A 18 -11.24 3.72 -10.37
CA GLN A 18 -9.81 3.53 -10.59
C GLN A 18 -8.98 3.30 -9.33
N ALA A 19 -9.58 3.48 -8.14
CA ALA A 19 -8.91 3.28 -6.85
C ALA A 19 -8.29 1.87 -6.71
N GLU A 20 -8.95 0.87 -7.29
CA GLU A 20 -8.62 -0.55 -7.09
C GLU A 20 -7.79 -1.16 -8.22
N ARG A 21 -7.35 -0.34 -9.20
CA ARG A 21 -6.69 -0.85 -10.41
C ARG A 21 -5.34 -1.54 -10.13
N TYR A 22 -4.56 -0.99 -9.19
CA TYR A 22 -3.20 -1.47 -8.88
C TYR A 22 -3.01 -1.85 -7.42
N VAL A 23 -3.96 -1.47 -6.57
CA VAL A 23 -3.88 -1.62 -5.12
C VAL A 23 -5.30 -1.93 -4.65
N ASN A 24 -5.51 -2.92 -3.78
CA ASN A 24 -6.84 -3.17 -3.24
C ASN A 24 -7.22 -2.18 -2.12
N SER A 25 -8.46 -2.26 -1.63
CA SER A 25 -8.96 -1.42 -0.54
C SER A 25 -8.17 -1.52 0.77
N ALA A 26 -7.41 -2.60 0.97
CA ALA A 26 -6.50 -2.78 2.11
C ALA A 26 -5.09 -2.21 1.87
N GLY A 27 -4.86 -1.50 0.76
CA GLY A 27 -3.55 -0.91 0.43
C GLY A 27 -2.54 -1.91 -0.11
N ARG A 28 -2.94 -3.15 -0.44
CA ARG A 28 -2.03 -4.17 -0.99
C ARG A 28 -1.95 -4.06 -2.50
N ARG A 29 -0.71 -4.07 -3.00
CA ARG A 29 -0.45 -4.09 -4.43
C ARG A 29 -1.02 -5.34 -5.08
N LEU A 30 -1.73 -5.15 -6.17
CA LEU A 30 -2.22 -6.23 -7.03
C LEU A 30 -1.14 -6.60 -8.05
N PHE A 31 -1.05 -7.89 -8.36
CA PHE A 31 -0.07 -8.40 -9.32
C PHE A 31 -0.66 -9.60 -10.07
N ASP A 32 -0.95 -9.40 -11.35
CA ASP A 32 -1.36 -10.41 -12.31
C ASP A 32 -0.72 -10.12 -13.68
N GLU A 33 -1.00 -10.95 -14.69
CA GLU A 33 -0.43 -10.76 -16.03
C GLU A 33 -0.78 -9.38 -16.63
N LYS A 34 -2.01 -8.91 -16.44
CA LYS A 34 -2.47 -7.64 -17.00
C LYS A 34 -1.73 -6.48 -16.35
N ILE A 35 -1.69 -6.42 -15.02
CA ILE A 35 -0.99 -5.38 -14.27
C ILE A 35 0.51 -5.42 -14.57
N ALA A 36 1.12 -6.60 -14.59
CA ALA A 36 2.53 -6.77 -14.93
C ALA A 36 2.85 -6.26 -16.35
N SER A 37 1.92 -6.42 -17.30
CA SER A 37 2.08 -5.88 -18.66
C SER A 37 1.99 -4.36 -18.73
N GLU A 38 1.20 -3.74 -17.85
CA GLU A 38 0.98 -2.30 -17.82
C GLU A 38 2.13 -1.57 -17.12
N VAL A 39 2.51 -2.02 -15.92
CA VAL A 39 3.38 -1.27 -15.00
C VAL A 39 4.55 -2.10 -14.44
N GLY A 40 4.75 -3.33 -14.92
CA GLY A 40 5.89 -4.17 -14.51
C GLY A 40 5.95 -4.39 -13.00
N TYR A 41 7.12 -4.15 -12.42
CA TYR A 41 7.36 -4.19 -10.99
C TYR A 41 7.26 -2.81 -10.32
N HIS A 42 6.94 -1.75 -11.05
CA HIS A 42 6.65 -0.44 -10.47
C HIS A 42 5.26 -0.36 -9.84
N VAL A 43 5.10 0.57 -8.90
CA VAL A 43 3.78 0.88 -8.35
C VAL A 43 2.97 1.61 -9.41
N GLY A 44 1.89 0.99 -9.90
CA GLY A 44 1.07 1.59 -10.92
C GLY A 44 0.40 2.88 -10.43
N ILE A 45 0.51 3.94 -11.20
CA ILE A 45 -0.25 5.18 -10.98
C ILE A 45 -1.37 5.29 -12.00
N VAL A 46 -2.52 5.77 -11.54
CA VAL A 46 -3.62 6.12 -12.42
C VAL A 46 -3.25 7.44 -13.11
N PRO A 47 -3.30 7.53 -14.45
CA PRO A 47 -3.06 8.79 -15.15
C PRO A 47 -3.95 9.92 -14.61
N GLY A 48 -3.36 11.07 -14.32
CA GLY A 48 -4.05 12.21 -13.71
C GLY A 48 -4.27 12.10 -12.20
N TRP A 49 -3.92 10.98 -11.57
CA TRP A 49 -3.97 10.79 -10.12
C TRP A 49 -2.62 10.31 -9.57
N ASN A 50 -1.75 11.26 -9.29
CA ASN A 50 -0.47 11.00 -8.66
C ASN A 50 -0.51 11.37 -7.17
N VAL A 51 -1.08 10.45 -6.39
CA VAL A 51 -1.18 10.61 -4.94
C VAL A 51 0.19 10.68 -4.26
N TYR A 52 1.21 10.06 -4.86
CA TYR A 52 2.59 10.10 -4.37
C TYR A 52 3.21 11.50 -4.52
N GLN A 53 2.93 12.18 -5.63
CA GLN A 53 3.35 13.57 -5.82
C GLN A 53 2.66 14.49 -4.81
N TYR A 54 1.34 14.35 -4.62
CA TYR A 54 0.63 15.11 -3.59
C TYR A 54 1.23 14.91 -2.19
N SER A 55 1.52 13.66 -1.82
CA SER A 55 2.15 13.33 -0.55
C SER A 55 3.55 13.95 -0.44
N HIS A 56 4.37 13.84 -1.49
CA HIS A 56 5.69 14.45 -1.56
C HIS A 56 5.61 15.96 -1.35
N ASP A 57 4.80 16.67 -2.13
CA ASP A 57 4.68 18.13 -2.06
C ASP A 57 4.16 18.60 -0.70
N THR A 58 3.25 17.82 -0.09
CA THR A 58 2.74 18.10 1.25
C THR A 58 3.82 17.90 2.32
N ILE A 59 4.61 16.83 2.22
CA ILE A 59 5.72 16.53 3.15
C ILE A 59 6.83 17.58 3.00
N GLU A 60 7.24 17.89 1.78
CA GLU A 60 8.28 18.88 1.52
C GLU A 60 7.86 20.26 2.01
N LYS A 61 6.61 20.68 1.76
CA LYS A 61 6.08 21.92 2.33
C LYS A 61 6.10 21.90 3.87
N TYR A 62 5.75 20.77 4.49
CA TYR A 62 5.79 20.63 5.94
C TYR A 62 7.20 20.70 6.53
N LYS A 63 8.21 20.20 5.81
CA LYS A 63 9.63 20.29 6.20
C LYS A 63 10.19 21.70 6.01
N THR A 64 9.90 22.33 4.87
CA THR A 64 10.57 23.54 4.39
C THR A 64 9.89 24.84 4.79
N ASP A 65 8.61 24.82 5.17
CA ASP A 65 7.85 25.98 5.65
C ASP A 65 7.43 25.80 7.12
N PRO A 66 8.21 26.31 8.09
CA PRO A 66 7.87 26.26 9.51
C PRO A 66 6.52 26.91 9.83
N GLY A 67 6.14 27.99 9.11
CA GLY A 67 4.87 28.67 9.30
C GLY A 67 3.69 27.78 8.93
N TYR A 68 3.80 27.04 7.82
CA TYR A 68 2.81 26.05 7.40
C TYR A 68 2.70 24.91 8.43
N ARG A 69 3.84 24.37 8.88
CA ARG A 69 3.89 23.33 9.92
C ARG A 69 3.20 23.77 11.21
N ASP A 70 3.56 24.92 11.74
CA ASP A 70 3.04 25.41 13.01
C ASP A 70 1.54 25.76 12.90
N ALA A 71 1.12 26.34 11.78
CA ALA A 71 -0.29 26.59 11.51
C ALA A 71 -1.10 25.30 11.42
N LYS A 72 -0.56 24.26 10.75
CA LYS A 72 -1.20 22.94 10.62
C LYS A 72 -1.32 22.26 11.97
N ASN A 73 -0.23 22.19 12.73
CA ASN A 73 -0.21 21.55 14.05
C ASN A 73 -1.13 22.28 15.04
N SER A 74 -1.09 23.61 15.07
CA SER A 74 -2.01 24.39 15.91
C SER A 74 -3.48 24.18 15.54
N CYS A 75 -3.79 24.07 14.25
CA CYS A 75 -5.15 23.80 13.78
C CYS A 75 -5.61 22.40 14.20
N PHE A 76 -4.76 21.39 14.02
CA PHE A 76 -5.05 20.01 14.39
C PHE A 76 -5.22 19.87 15.91
N ASN A 77 -4.30 20.41 16.71
CA ASN A 77 -4.39 20.36 18.17
C ASN A 77 -5.68 21.00 18.70
N LYS A 78 -6.10 22.14 18.14
CA LYS A 78 -7.38 22.77 18.51
C LYS A 78 -8.58 21.88 18.20
N LEU A 79 -8.57 21.16 17.09
CA LEU A 79 -9.62 20.19 16.77
C LEU A 79 -9.58 19.01 17.75
N MET A 80 -8.40 18.50 18.09
CA MET A 80 -8.26 17.40 19.05
C MET A 80 -8.75 17.78 20.46
N ASP A 81 -8.48 19.02 20.90
CA ASP A 81 -8.98 19.54 22.17
C ASP A 81 -10.51 19.72 22.16
N GLN A 82 -11.08 20.13 21.03
CA GLN A 82 -12.54 20.30 20.87
C GLN A 82 -13.29 18.97 20.72
N TYR A 83 -12.65 17.96 20.15
CA TYR A 83 -13.24 16.65 19.86
C TYR A 83 -12.36 15.54 20.46
N PRO A 84 -12.46 15.27 21.78
CA PRO A 84 -11.59 14.31 22.47
C PRO A 84 -11.60 12.90 21.88
N VAL A 85 -12.69 12.51 21.19
CA VAL A 85 -12.78 11.23 20.48
C VAL A 85 -11.69 11.08 19.40
N LEU A 86 -11.28 12.19 18.77
CA LEU A 86 -10.20 12.19 17.79
C LEU A 86 -8.86 11.93 18.47
N LYS A 87 -8.61 12.54 19.65
CA LYS A 87 -7.40 12.32 20.46
C LYS A 87 -7.25 10.87 20.91
N THR A 88 -8.31 10.30 21.45
CA THR A 88 -8.33 8.88 21.85
C THR A 88 -8.12 7.95 20.66
N TYR A 89 -8.59 8.33 19.47
CA TYR A 89 -8.36 7.56 18.25
C TYR A 89 -6.92 7.66 17.77
N GLU A 90 -6.33 8.87 17.73
CA GLU A 90 -4.93 9.07 17.33
C GLU A 90 -3.97 8.30 18.22
N GLU A 91 -4.12 8.40 19.53
CA GLU A 91 -3.32 7.65 20.53
C GLU A 91 -3.44 6.13 20.34
N LYS A 92 -4.57 5.66 19.79
CA LYS A 92 -4.79 4.24 19.47
C LYS A 92 -4.49 3.91 18.00
N SER A 93 -4.23 4.86 17.13
CA SER A 93 -4.08 4.64 15.69
C SER A 93 -2.79 3.90 15.33
N GLU A 94 -1.74 3.99 16.17
CA GLU A 94 -0.56 3.13 16.09
C GLU A 94 -0.95 1.64 16.18
N THR A 95 -2.02 1.31 16.91
CA THR A 95 -2.55 -0.05 16.95
C THR A 95 -3.34 -0.45 15.70
N GLY A 96 -3.77 0.49 14.85
CA GLY A 96 -4.47 0.20 13.60
C GLY A 96 -3.55 -0.36 12.51
N ASN A 97 -2.35 0.22 12.35
CA ASN A 97 -1.31 -0.35 11.47
C ASN A 97 -0.77 -1.67 12.03
N ALA A 98 -0.61 -1.77 13.36
CA ALA A 98 -0.26 -3.04 14.01
C ALA A 98 -1.36 -4.10 13.86
N LEU A 99 -2.63 -3.69 13.83
CA LEU A 99 -3.77 -4.57 13.60
C LEU A 99 -3.87 -5.03 12.15
N LEU A 100 -3.61 -4.15 11.18
CA LEU A 100 -3.46 -4.53 9.76
C LEU A 100 -2.29 -5.49 9.58
N ALA A 101 -1.16 -5.26 10.27
CA ALA A 101 -0.06 -6.21 10.38
C ALA A 101 -0.51 -7.55 10.99
N SER A 102 -1.39 -7.53 11.99
CA SER A 102 -1.81 -8.75 12.70
C SER A 102 -2.90 -9.57 12.00
N ILE A 103 -3.84 -8.92 11.29
CA ILE A 103 -4.95 -9.56 10.55
C ILE A 103 -4.49 -10.17 9.22
N GLY A 104 -3.26 -9.88 8.79
CA GLY A 104 -2.66 -10.49 7.60
C GLY A 104 -1.50 -9.71 7.01
N GLY A 105 -1.07 -8.61 7.61
CA GLY A 105 0.13 -7.94 7.14
C GLY A 105 1.36 -8.81 7.41
N ALA A 106 2.20 -8.88 6.38
CA ALA A 106 3.36 -9.74 6.30
C ALA A 106 3.02 -11.24 6.29
N GLU A 107 2.46 -11.68 5.16
CA GLU A 107 3.03 -12.87 4.53
C GLU A 107 2.90 -14.17 5.35
N GLN A 108 1.93 -14.26 6.26
CA GLN A 108 1.74 -15.46 7.08
C GLN A 108 1.48 -16.70 6.22
N GLY A 109 0.81 -16.51 5.08
CA GLY A 109 0.66 -17.56 4.07
C GLY A 109 1.99 -18.08 3.52
N LEU A 110 3.09 -17.33 3.57
CA LEU A 110 4.41 -17.82 3.16
C LEU A 110 4.96 -18.91 4.07
N GLU A 111 4.52 -18.94 5.33
CA GLU A 111 4.95 -19.96 6.28
C GLU A 111 4.28 -21.32 6.03
N ASP A 112 3.20 -21.34 5.26
CA ASP A 112 2.47 -22.56 4.90
C ASP A 112 3.37 -23.56 4.13
N PRO A 113 3.46 -24.82 4.57
CA PRO A 113 4.32 -25.82 3.93
C PRO A 113 4.02 -26.05 2.44
N LYS A 114 2.75 -25.95 2.02
CA LYS A 114 2.34 -26.08 0.61
C LYS A 114 2.90 -24.91 -0.19
N VAL A 115 2.81 -23.68 0.34
CA VAL A 115 3.34 -22.48 -0.30
C VAL A 115 4.86 -22.59 -0.46
N LYS A 116 5.59 -22.97 0.60
CA LYS A 116 7.05 -23.19 0.57
C LYS A 116 7.45 -24.23 -0.47
N LYS A 117 6.72 -25.35 -0.57
CA LYS A 117 7.01 -26.41 -1.53
C LYS A 117 6.92 -25.92 -2.99
N LEU A 118 5.92 -25.08 -3.30
CA LEU A 118 5.66 -24.60 -4.66
C LEU A 118 6.67 -23.55 -5.16
N VAL A 119 7.46 -22.93 -4.26
CA VAL A 119 8.54 -22.02 -4.64
C VAL A 119 9.51 -22.69 -5.62
N SER A 120 9.86 -23.96 -5.41
CA SER A 120 10.76 -24.69 -6.31
C SER A 120 10.22 -24.82 -7.73
N THR A 121 8.90 -25.00 -7.87
CA THR A 121 8.21 -25.10 -9.17
C THR A 121 8.18 -23.74 -9.86
N TRP A 122 7.92 -22.67 -9.11
CA TRP A 122 8.02 -21.30 -9.62
C TRP A 122 9.46 -20.96 -10.08
N LYS A 123 10.50 -21.28 -9.28
CA LYS A 123 11.90 -21.06 -9.67
C LYS A 123 12.26 -21.80 -10.96
N GLN A 124 11.78 -23.04 -11.13
CA GLN A 124 11.97 -23.79 -12.39
C GLN A 124 11.29 -23.11 -13.59
N CYS A 125 10.09 -22.58 -13.41
CA CYS A 125 9.39 -21.81 -14.45
C CYS A 125 10.12 -20.51 -14.82
N MET A 126 10.73 -19.83 -13.84
CA MET A 126 11.47 -18.59 -14.05
C MET A 126 12.88 -18.79 -14.64
N LYS A 127 13.44 -20.01 -14.51
CA LYS A 127 14.81 -20.35 -14.95
C LYS A 127 15.16 -19.90 -16.39
N PRO A 128 14.28 -20.03 -17.40
CA PRO A 128 14.59 -19.61 -18.77
C PRO A 128 14.86 -18.11 -18.95
N LEU A 129 14.49 -17.28 -17.97
CA LEU A 129 14.76 -15.83 -18.02
C LEU A 129 16.21 -15.47 -17.71
N GLY A 130 17.01 -16.41 -17.19
CA GLY A 130 18.43 -16.20 -16.93
C GLY A 130 18.75 -15.18 -15.84
N LEU A 131 17.82 -14.95 -14.90
CA LEU A 131 18.04 -14.05 -13.76
C LEU A 131 18.95 -14.73 -12.72
N SER A 132 20.06 -14.07 -12.39
CA SER A 132 21.07 -14.55 -11.44
C SER A 132 20.62 -14.43 -9.97
N ASP A 133 19.69 -13.53 -9.68
CA ASP A 133 19.28 -13.12 -8.34
C ASP A 133 17.80 -13.43 -8.05
N LEU A 134 17.28 -14.56 -8.55
CA LEU A 134 15.93 -14.99 -8.21
C LEU A 134 15.78 -15.14 -6.68
N PRO A 135 14.83 -14.44 -6.06
CA PRO A 135 14.62 -14.50 -4.62
C PRO A 135 14.08 -15.86 -4.17
N ASP A 136 14.11 -16.10 -2.87
CA ASP A 136 13.59 -17.32 -2.25
C ASP A 136 12.06 -17.38 -2.18
N ASN A 137 11.37 -16.31 -2.58
CA ASN A 137 9.93 -16.27 -2.63
C ASN A 137 9.44 -15.35 -3.76
N PRO A 138 8.38 -15.72 -4.50
CA PRO A 138 7.76 -14.84 -5.48
C PRO A 138 7.39 -13.46 -4.92
N VAL A 139 6.90 -13.31 -3.68
CA VAL A 139 6.53 -11.98 -3.15
C VAL A 139 7.70 -11.00 -3.09
N LEU A 140 8.93 -11.52 -3.03
CA LEU A 140 10.17 -10.74 -2.98
C LEU A 140 10.71 -10.39 -4.37
N MET A 141 10.00 -10.75 -5.45
CA MET A 141 10.32 -10.25 -6.77
C MET A 141 10.01 -8.75 -6.88
N PRO A 142 10.85 -7.98 -7.58
CA PRO A 142 12.08 -8.40 -8.25
C PRO A 142 13.28 -8.51 -7.28
N GLY A 143 14.24 -9.38 -7.62
CA GLY A 143 15.50 -9.49 -6.86
C GLY A 143 16.33 -8.19 -6.85
N PRO A 144 17.36 -8.08 -5.99
CA PRO A 144 18.11 -6.83 -5.80
C PRO A 144 18.80 -6.26 -7.07
N GLN A 145 19.40 -7.12 -7.90
CA GLN A 145 20.08 -6.70 -9.13
C GLN A 145 19.05 -6.24 -10.17
N LEU A 146 17.95 -6.98 -10.32
CA LEU A 146 16.88 -6.58 -11.21
C LEU A 146 16.27 -5.25 -10.74
N SER A 147 15.96 -5.13 -9.44
CA SER A 147 15.44 -3.90 -8.81
C SER A 147 16.33 -2.69 -9.08
N GLN A 148 17.64 -2.83 -8.92
CA GLN A 148 18.60 -1.77 -9.23
C GLN A 148 18.56 -1.41 -10.72
N LYS A 149 18.55 -2.41 -11.61
CA LYS A 149 18.57 -2.22 -13.06
C LYS A 149 17.32 -1.52 -13.59
N ILE A 150 16.15 -1.76 -13.00
CA ILE A 150 14.88 -1.17 -13.42
C ILE A 150 14.50 0.08 -12.60
N GLY A 151 15.36 0.55 -11.70
CA GLY A 151 15.14 1.82 -10.99
C GLY A 151 14.22 1.76 -9.77
N LEU A 152 13.96 0.57 -9.21
CA LEU A 152 13.15 0.42 -7.99
C LEU A 152 13.90 0.72 -6.68
N ASN A 153 15.20 0.99 -6.77
CA ASN A 153 16.05 1.38 -5.64
C ASN A 153 16.60 2.80 -5.83
N PRO A 154 15.76 3.85 -5.81
CA PRO A 154 16.18 5.20 -6.18
C PRO A 154 17.00 5.93 -5.10
N GLY A 155 17.25 5.30 -3.95
CA GLY A 155 17.99 5.88 -2.81
C GLY A 155 17.08 6.48 -1.74
N ALA A 156 17.65 6.78 -0.56
CA ALA A 156 16.89 7.24 0.61
C ALA A 156 16.26 8.63 0.43
N ASP A 157 16.85 9.47 -0.41
CA ASP A 157 16.40 10.86 -0.64
C ASP A 157 15.43 10.98 -1.82
N ALA A 158 15.19 9.89 -2.56
CA ALA A 158 14.29 9.92 -3.69
C ALA A 158 12.82 10.01 -3.24
N PRO A 159 11.99 10.77 -3.98
CA PRO A 159 10.57 10.81 -3.69
C PRO A 159 9.94 9.44 -3.90
N GLN A 160 8.89 9.10 -3.13
CA GLN A 160 8.16 7.83 -3.30
C GLN A 160 7.61 7.64 -4.73
N SER A 161 7.38 8.74 -5.46
CA SER A 161 6.97 8.71 -6.87
C SER A 161 8.03 8.13 -7.81
N ALA A 162 9.30 8.03 -7.39
CA ALA A 162 10.39 7.49 -8.20
C ALA A 162 10.22 6.00 -8.52
N ILE A 163 9.49 5.24 -7.71
CA ILE A 163 9.18 3.83 -7.96
C ILE A 163 7.79 3.63 -8.58
N ALA A 164 7.14 4.72 -9.00
CA ALA A 164 5.79 4.73 -9.52
C ALA A 164 5.81 4.83 -11.06
N ALA A 165 4.91 4.13 -11.75
CA ALA A 165 4.88 4.11 -13.22
C ALA A 165 3.45 4.21 -13.77
N SER A 166 3.31 4.96 -14.86
CA SER A 166 2.07 4.97 -15.65
C SER A 166 2.02 3.73 -16.55
N PRO A 167 0.82 3.30 -16.98
CA PRO A 167 0.70 2.22 -17.96
C PRO A 167 1.57 2.47 -19.19
N GLY A 168 2.36 1.47 -19.57
CA GLY A 168 3.18 1.51 -20.78
C GLY A 168 4.50 2.29 -20.67
N THR A 169 4.79 2.93 -19.53
CA THR A 169 6.04 3.70 -19.38
C THR A 169 7.24 2.84 -18.93
N VAL A 170 6.99 1.65 -18.40
CA VAL A 170 8.05 0.71 -18.03
C VAL A 170 8.74 0.10 -19.25
N SER A 171 10.01 -0.24 -19.09
CA SER A 171 10.81 -0.84 -20.16
C SER A 171 10.23 -2.17 -20.64
N GLU A 172 10.45 -2.51 -21.92
CA GLU A 172 10.06 -3.82 -22.45
C GLU A 172 10.76 -4.98 -21.72
N TYR A 173 12.02 -4.75 -21.32
CA TYR A 173 12.79 -5.70 -20.52
C TYR A 173 12.12 -6.03 -19.19
N GLU A 174 11.72 -5.01 -18.43
CA GLU A 174 10.99 -5.18 -17.17
C GLU A 174 9.65 -5.89 -17.40
N ARG A 175 8.87 -5.41 -18.37
CA ARG A 175 7.54 -5.94 -18.70
C ARG A 175 7.60 -7.44 -19.01
N LYS A 176 8.57 -7.86 -19.82
CA LYS A 176 8.77 -9.27 -20.19
C LYS A 176 9.00 -10.14 -18.95
N ILE A 177 9.83 -9.67 -18.02
CA ILE A 177 10.14 -10.41 -16.80
C ILE A 177 8.95 -10.44 -15.85
N ALA A 178 8.27 -9.30 -15.64
CA ALA A 178 7.11 -9.20 -14.76
C ALA A 178 5.95 -10.08 -15.26
N VAL A 179 5.67 -10.08 -16.56
CA VAL A 179 4.64 -10.94 -17.18
C VAL A 179 4.98 -12.41 -17.02
N ALA A 180 6.26 -12.79 -17.21
CA ALA A 180 6.70 -14.16 -17.01
C ALA A 180 6.56 -14.59 -15.54
N ASP A 181 6.91 -13.73 -14.59
CA ASP A 181 6.70 -13.99 -13.16
C ASP A 181 5.22 -14.19 -12.82
N ALA A 182 4.35 -13.28 -13.27
CA ALA A 182 2.90 -13.42 -13.06
C ALA A 182 2.37 -14.76 -13.58
N LYS A 183 2.80 -15.17 -14.79
CA LYS A 183 2.45 -16.47 -15.36
C LYS A 183 3.00 -17.63 -14.54
N CYS A 184 4.26 -17.56 -14.12
CA CYS A 184 4.91 -18.60 -13.34
C CYS A 184 4.30 -18.77 -11.95
N ARG A 185 3.84 -17.69 -11.30
CA ARG A 185 3.12 -17.78 -10.02
C ARG A 185 1.80 -18.53 -10.16
N ILE A 186 1.09 -18.32 -11.27
CA ILE A 186 -0.17 -19.01 -11.58
C ILE A 186 0.08 -20.47 -11.97
N SER A 187 0.96 -20.72 -12.95
CA SER A 187 1.19 -22.06 -13.51
C SER A 187 1.86 -23.02 -12.54
N SER A 188 2.67 -22.51 -11.60
CA SER A 188 3.21 -23.32 -10.50
C SER A 188 2.17 -23.64 -9.42
N GLY A 189 0.99 -23.03 -9.45
CA GLY A 189 -0.01 -23.12 -8.39
C GLY A 189 0.35 -22.33 -7.12
N TRP A 190 1.49 -21.63 -7.10
CA TRP A 190 1.97 -20.89 -5.94
C TRP A 190 1.00 -19.76 -5.56
N GLN A 191 0.49 -19.00 -6.53
CA GLN A 191 -0.39 -17.85 -6.29
C GLN A 191 -1.66 -18.26 -5.54
N GLN A 192 -2.31 -19.34 -5.96
CA GLN A 192 -3.53 -19.83 -5.33
C GLN A 192 -3.25 -20.36 -3.93
N ALA A 193 -2.18 -21.15 -3.76
CA ALA A 193 -1.81 -21.67 -2.45
C ALA A 193 -1.49 -20.54 -1.45
N TYR A 194 -0.79 -19.50 -1.91
CA TYR A 194 -0.49 -18.33 -1.09
C TYR A 194 -1.76 -17.59 -0.69
N TYR A 195 -2.65 -17.33 -1.65
CA TYR A 195 -3.94 -16.69 -1.38
C TYR A 195 -4.77 -17.48 -0.37
N ASP A 196 -4.92 -18.79 -0.56
CA ASP A 196 -5.69 -19.65 0.34
C ASP A 196 -5.11 -19.62 1.76
N ALA A 197 -3.78 -19.69 1.89
CA ALA A 197 -3.10 -19.67 3.17
C ALA A 197 -3.24 -18.32 3.89
N ASP A 198 -3.05 -17.20 3.18
CA ASP A 198 -3.20 -15.86 3.74
C ASP A 198 -4.66 -15.60 4.15
N TRP A 199 -5.61 -16.02 3.33
CA TRP A 199 -7.04 -15.92 3.61
C TRP A 199 -7.44 -16.72 4.86
N ASN A 200 -7.02 -17.98 4.95
CA ASN A 200 -7.33 -18.83 6.10
C ASN A 200 -6.72 -18.27 7.39
N SER A 201 -5.51 -17.70 7.32
CA SER A 201 -4.88 -17.05 8.48
C SER A 201 -5.67 -15.82 8.93
N ALA A 202 -6.07 -14.96 7.98
CA ALA A 202 -6.88 -13.78 8.25
C ALA A 202 -8.24 -14.15 8.86
N ASP A 203 -8.94 -15.13 8.28
CA ASP A 203 -10.23 -15.63 8.79
C ASP A 203 -10.09 -16.19 10.22
N ALA A 204 -9.06 -16.99 10.48
CA ALA A 204 -8.77 -17.51 11.81
C ALA A 204 -8.48 -16.39 12.82
N TYR A 205 -7.70 -15.38 12.42
CA TYR A 205 -7.43 -14.23 13.26
C TYR A 205 -8.70 -13.44 13.58
N VAL A 206 -9.54 -13.17 12.57
CA VAL A 206 -10.80 -12.43 12.77
C VAL A 206 -11.73 -13.18 13.71
N LYS A 207 -11.89 -14.50 13.53
CA LYS A 207 -12.69 -15.34 14.43
C LYS A 207 -12.17 -15.32 15.86
N LYS A 208 -10.85 -15.47 16.04
CA LYS A 208 -10.21 -15.45 17.36
C LYS A 208 -10.36 -14.09 18.08
N ASN A 209 -10.32 -12.99 17.33
CA ASN A 209 -10.31 -11.63 17.89
C ASN A 209 -11.63 -10.87 17.69
N GLN A 210 -12.72 -11.56 17.36
CA GLN A 210 -13.98 -10.95 16.92
C GLN A 210 -14.50 -9.86 17.87
N LYS A 211 -14.46 -10.09 19.18
CA LYS A 211 -14.94 -9.14 20.19
C LYS A 211 -14.12 -7.85 20.19
N GLU A 212 -12.79 -7.96 20.14
CA GLU A 212 -11.91 -6.80 20.09
C GLU A 212 -12.10 -6.03 18.79
N LEU A 213 -12.11 -6.74 17.66
CA LEU A 213 -12.33 -6.15 16.33
C LEU A 213 -13.67 -5.41 16.26
N SER A 214 -14.73 -5.97 16.83
CA SER A 214 -16.05 -5.34 16.86
C SER A 214 -16.06 -4.06 17.70
N ALA A 215 -15.37 -4.06 18.85
CA ALA A 215 -15.23 -2.86 19.68
C ALA A 215 -14.44 -1.75 18.95
N ARG A 216 -13.36 -2.13 18.24
CA ARG A 216 -12.57 -1.21 17.42
C ARG A 216 -13.38 -0.65 16.25
N LEU A 217 -14.17 -1.48 15.58
CA LEU A 217 -15.08 -1.03 14.51
C LEU A 217 -16.08 0.00 15.04
N GLY A 218 -16.62 -0.20 16.24
CA GLY A 218 -17.49 0.79 16.90
C GLY A 218 -16.80 2.14 17.13
N GLN A 219 -15.55 2.12 17.61
CA GLN A 219 -14.74 3.33 17.80
C GLN A 219 -14.47 4.05 16.48
N ILE A 220 -14.09 3.31 15.43
CA ILE A 220 -13.85 3.86 14.09
C ILE A 220 -15.12 4.56 13.56
N LYS A 221 -16.29 3.91 13.68
CA LYS A 221 -17.56 4.50 13.24
C LYS A 221 -17.91 5.79 13.99
N GLN A 222 -17.62 5.84 15.30
CA GLN A 222 -17.83 7.04 16.09
C GLN A 222 -16.93 8.19 15.62
N VAL A 223 -15.65 7.91 15.39
CA VAL A 223 -14.67 8.88 14.87
C VAL A 223 -15.09 9.36 13.49
N GLU A 224 -15.51 8.47 12.60
CA GLU A 224 -15.96 8.81 11.25
C GLU A 224 -17.17 9.75 11.30
N ALA A 225 -18.16 9.46 12.14
CA ALA A 225 -19.32 10.32 12.33
C ALA A 225 -18.92 11.73 12.79
N THR A 226 -18.04 11.83 13.80
CA THR A 226 -17.51 13.11 14.28
C THR A 226 -16.74 13.85 13.18
N CYS A 227 -15.90 13.16 12.41
CA CYS A 227 -15.19 13.76 11.27
C CYS A 227 -16.16 14.32 10.23
N ARG A 228 -17.25 13.60 9.90
CA ARG A 228 -18.27 14.07 8.95
C ARG A 228 -18.98 15.33 9.47
N GLU A 229 -19.28 15.39 10.78
CA GLU A 229 -19.85 16.59 11.41
C GLU A 229 -18.89 17.79 11.35
N ILE A 230 -17.61 17.58 11.66
CA ILE A 230 -16.57 18.61 11.57
C ILE A 230 -16.47 19.12 10.13
N VAL A 231 -16.37 18.23 9.15
CA VAL A 231 -16.31 18.62 7.73
C VAL A 231 -17.53 19.45 7.37
N LYS A 232 -18.75 19.01 7.70
CA LYS A 232 -19.98 19.78 7.43
C LYS A 232 -20.00 21.16 8.10
N LYS A 233 -19.39 21.29 9.28
CA LYS A 233 -19.32 22.55 10.02
C LYS A 233 -18.31 23.55 9.43
N TYR A 234 -17.25 23.06 8.78
CA TYR A 234 -16.12 23.87 8.31
C TYR A 234 -15.89 23.83 6.79
N SER A 235 -16.77 23.15 6.04
CA SER A 235 -16.90 23.20 4.57
C SER A 235 -17.69 24.44 4.17
#